data_AF-A0A7S1U5K9-F1
#
_entry.id   AF-A0A7S1U5K9-F1
#
_cell.length_a   1.000
_cell.length_b   1.000
_cell.length_c   1.000
_cell.angle_alpha   90.00
_cell.angle_beta   90.00
_cell.angle_gamma   90.00
#
_symmetry.space_group_name_H-M   'P 1'
#
loop_
_entity.id
_entity.type
_entity.pdbx_description
1 polymer ?
#
loop_
_entity_poly.entity_id
_entity_poly.type
_entity_poly.pdbx_seq_one_letter_code
_entity_poly.pdbx_strand_id
1 'polypeptide(L)'
;MLTLVEPYIAYGYPNLKSVRELIYKRGYGKINKQRLPLSENAVVETGLAKSGSGIECVEDLIHEIYTVGPNFKAANNFLWPFKLTSPRGGLGKKLNAFCEGGASGNREELINRLIKQML
;
A
#
# COMPACT_ATOMS: atom_id res chain seq x y z
N MET A 1 -3.44 8.26 16.04
CA MET A 1 -3.43 6.79 15.91
C MET A 1 -2.05 6.26 15.54
N LEU A 2 -1.40 6.77 14.47
CA LEU A 2 -0.05 6.30 14.08
C LEU A 2 1.02 6.47 15.17
N THR A 3 0.97 7.57 15.93
CA THR A 3 1.89 7.84 17.05
C THR A 3 1.86 6.79 18.16
N LEU A 4 0.72 6.14 18.39
CA LEU A 4 0.57 5.11 19.44
C LEU A 4 1.19 3.77 19.02
N VAL A 5 1.14 3.45 17.74
CA VAL A 5 1.67 2.21 17.18
C VAL A 5 3.06 2.38 16.57
N GLU A 6 3.63 3.58 16.68
CA GLU A 6 4.88 3.99 16.05
C GLU A 6 6.03 3.00 16.28
N PRO A 7 6.26 2.44 17.48
CA PRO A 7 7.34 1.47 17.71
C PRO A 7 7.21 0.17 16.90
N TYR A 8 6.01 -0.13 16.37
CA TYR A 8 5.69 -1.38 15.67
C TYR A 8 5.65 -1.23 14.15
N ILE A 9 5.61 0.00 13.63
CA ILE A 9 5.41 0.26 12.20
C ILE A 9 6.50 1.19 11.66
N ALA A 10 6.79 1.04 10.36
CA ALA A 10 7.51 2.04 9.59
C ALA A 10 6.52 2.62 8.58
N TYR A 11 6.45 3.96 8.50
CA TYR A 11 5.58 4.66 7.56
C TYR A 11 6.32 5.84 6.93
N GLY A 12 5.74 6.43 5.90
CA GLY A 12 6.31 7.55 5.17
C GLY A 12 5.47 7.90 3.95
N TYR A 13 6.07 8.63 3.02
CA TYR A 13 5.39 9.13 1.82
C TYR A 13 5.78 8.29 0.61
N PRO A 14 4.90 7.41 0.12
CA PRO A 14 5.19 6.60 -1.05
C PRO A 14 5.09 7.45 -2.32
N ASN A 15 6.04 7.28 -3.23
CA ASN A 15 5.96 7.87 -4.57
C ASN A 15 5.09 7.02 -5.51
N LEU A 16 4.67 7.61 -6.62
CA LEU A 16 3.81 6.95 -7.62
C LEU A 16 4.38 5.61 -8.09
N LYS A 17 5.70 5.52 -8.25
CA LYS A 17 6.37 4.27 -8.65
C LYS A 17 6.20 3.17 -7.61
N SER A 18 6.38 3.47 -6.32
CA SER A 18 6.24 2.49 -5.24
C SER A 18 4.79 2.03 -5.09
N VAL A 19 3.82 2.95 -5.20
CA VAL A 19 2.39 2.60 -5.19
C VAL A 19 2.05 1.68 -6.36
N ARG A 20 2.52 2.03 -7.57
CA ARG A 20 2.35 1.21 -8.77
C ARG A 20 2.93 -0.19 -8.59
N GLU A 21 4.19 -0.30 -8.16
CA GLU A 21 4.84 -1.59 -7.98
C GLU A 21 4.17 -2.43 -6.88
N LEU A 22 3.67 -1.81 -5.80
CA LEU A 22 2.90 -2.49 -4.76
C LEU A 22 1.60 -3.08 -5.32
N ILE A 23 0.82 -2.28 -6.04
CA ILE A 23 -0.46 -2.73 -6.59
C ILE A 23 -0.26 -3.82 -7.64
N TYR A 24 0.69 -3.65 -8.58
CA TYR A 24 0.92 -4.67 -9.61
C TYR A 24 1.53 -5.97 -9.07
N LYS A 25 2.52 -5.91 -8.17
CA LYS A 25 3.23 -7.12 -7.72
C LYS A 25 2.57 -7.80 -6.53
N ARG A 26 1.95 -7.02 -5.65
CA ARG A 26 1.46 -7.48 -4.34
C ARG A 26 -0.02 -7.19 -4.13
N GLY A 27 -0.71 -6.56 -5.09
CA GLY A 27 -2.11 -6.17 -4.98
C GLY A 27 -3.08 -7.33 -5.10
N TYR A 28 -4.04 -7.35 -4.18
CA TYR A 28 -5.18 -8.25 -4.21
C TYR A 28 -6.44 -7.45 -3.91
N GLY A 29 -7.53 -7.74 -4.63
CA GLY A 29 -8.85 -7.21 -4.35
C GLY A 29 -9.58 -8.03 -3.28
N LYS A 30 -10.38 -7.36 -2.47
CA LYS A 30 -11.28 -7.95 -1.48
C LYS A 30 -12.69 -7.98 -2.05
N ILE A 31 -13.08 -9.13 -2.61
CA ILE A 31 -14.41 -9.34 -3.20
C ILE A 31 -15.11 -10.45 -2.41
N ASN A 32 -16.31 -10.20 -1.90
CA ASN A 32 -17.05 -11.17 -1.09
C ASN A 32 -16.24 -11.77 0.07
N LYS A 33 -15.39 -10.94 0.71
CA LYS A 33 -14.43 -11.34 1.77
C LYS A 33 -13.35 -12.32 1.32
N GLN A 34 -13.27 -12.63 0.03
CA GLN A 34 -12.19 -13.42 -0.57
C GLN A 34 -11.07 -12.50 -1.07
N ARG A 35 -9.84 -13.05 -1.11
CA ARG A 35 -8.64 -12.37 -1.58
C ARG A 35 -8.36 -12.83 -3.01
N LEU A 36 -8.67 -11.99 -3.99
CA LEU A 36 -8.46 -12.29 -5.41
C LEU A 36 -7.26 -11.50 -5.97
N PRO A 37 -6.40 -12.10 -6.80
CA PRO A 37 -5.29 -11.39 -7.44
C PRO A 37 -5.82 -10.34 -8.43
N LEU A 38 -5.16 -9.17 -8.49
CA LEU A 38 -5.48 -8.12 -9.47
C LEU A 38 -4.79 -8.39 -10.81
N SER A 39 -5.10 -9.52 -11.43
CA SER A 39 -4.51 -9.92 -12.72
C SER A 39 -5.20 -9.28 -13.92
N GLU A 40 -6.49 -8.97 -13.79
CA GLU A 40 -7.33 -8.43 -14.86
C GLU A 40 -8.17 -7.26 -14.34
N ASN A 41 -8.48 -6.29 -15.21
CA ASN A 41 -9.32 -5.14 -14.86
C ASN A 41 -10.74 -5.55 -14.43
N ALA A 42 -11.24 -6.69 -14.92
CA ALA A 42 -12.54 -7.24 -14.53
C ALA A 42 -12.69 -7.42 -13.01
N VAL A 43 -11.60 -7.69 -12.29
CA VAL A 43 -11.59 -7.82 -10.83
C VAL A 43 -11.84 -6.46 -10.16
N VAL A 44 -11.26 -5.39 -10.70
CA VAL A 44 -11.45 -4.01 -10.22
C VAL A 44 -12.88 -3.55 -10.51
N GLU A 45 -13.37 -3.76 -11.73
CA GLU A 45 -14.74 -3.41 -12.13
C GLU A 45 -15.78 -4.12 -11.23
N THR A 46 -15.60 -5.43 -11.00
CA THR A 46 -16.53 -6.20 -10.17
C THR A 46 -16.59 -5.70 -8.73
N GLY A 47 -15.44 -5.25 -8.18
CA GLY A 47 -15.32 -4.81 -6.80
C GLY A 47 -15.69 -3.35 -6.57
N LEU A 48 -15.40 -2.46 -7.53
CA LEU A 48 -15.51 -1.00 -7.36
C LEU A 48 -16.48 -0.35 -8.33
N ALA A 49 -16.57 -0.79 -9.60
CA ALA A 49 -17.41 -0.11 -10.60
C ALA A 49 -18.91 -0.17 -10.26
N LYS A 50 -19.37 -1.23 -9.59
CA LYS A 50 -20.76 -1.32 -9.08
C LYS A 50 -21.15 -0.22 -8.09
N SER A 51 -20.16 0.42 -7.48
CA SER A 51 -20.34 1.49 -6.50
C SER A 51 -20.45 2.88 -7.15
N GLY A 52 -20.34 3.00 -8.49
CA GLY A 52 -20.35 4.29 -9.18
C GLY A 52 -19.11 5.14 -8.89
N SER A 53 -17.99 4.52 -8.46
CA SER A 53 -16.78 5.23 -8.02
C SER A 53 -15.90 5.74 -9.16
N GLY A 54 -16.19 5.40 -10.42
CA GLY A 54 -15.39 5.78 -11.59
C GLY A 54 -14.01 5.12 -11.64
N ILE A 55 -13.82 3.99 -10.94
CA ILE A 55 -12.56 3.22 -10.92
C ILE A 55 -12.81 1.94 -11.72
N GLU A 56 -12.34 1.92 -12.96
CA GLU A 56 -12.59 0.82 -13.90
C GLU A 56 -11.33 -0.02 -14.11
N CYS A 57 -10.16 0.60 -14.10
CA CYS A 57 -8.89 -0.10 -14.29
C CYS A 57 -7.92 0.02 -13.11
N VAL A 58 -6.84 -0.78 -13.15
CA VAL A 58 -5.78 -0.74 -12.13
C VAL A 58 -5.08 0.63 -12.08
N GLU A 59 -4.94 1.33 -13.21
CA GLU A 59 -4.34 2.67 -13.21
C GLU A 59 -5.25 3.72 -12.55
N ASP A 60 -6.58 3.64 -12.71
CA ASP A 60 -7.52 4.49 -11.98
C ASP A 60 -7.40 4.24 -10.48
N LEU A 61 -7.25 2.98 -10.08
CA LEU A 61 -7.04 2.61 -8.68
C LEU A 61 -5.72 3.20 -8.14
N ILE A 62 -4.63 3.11 -8.90
CA ILE A 62 -3.33 3.70 -8.53
C ILE A 62 -3.46 5.22 -8.40
N HIS A 63 -4.11 5.87 -9.37
CA HIS A 63 -4.33 7.31 -9.38
C HIS A 63 -5.14 7.76 -8.16
N GLU A 64 -6.25 7.08 -7.87
CA GLU A 64 -7.13 7.40 -6.74
C GLU A 64 -6.41 7.25 -5.39
N ILE A 65 -5.62 6.18 -5.23
CA ILE A 65 -4.83 5.94 -4.01
C ILE A 65 -3.71 6.97 -3.85
N TYR A 66 -3.02 7.34 -4.92
CA TYR A 66 -1.89 8.26 -4.85
C TYR A 66 -2.32 9.72 -4.67
N THR A 67 -3.38 10.15 -5.36
CA THR A 67 -3.90 11.53 -5.30
C THR A 67 -4.84 11.75 -4.12
N VAL A 68 -5.27 10.69 -3.43
CA VAL A 68 -6.26 10.73 -2.35
C VAL A 68 -7.58 11.33 -2.86
N GLY A 69 -8.12 10.72 -3.91
CA GLY A 69 -9.36 11.16 -4.53
C GLY A 69 -10.61 10.96 -3.66
N PRO A 70 -11.80 11.37 -4.14
CA PRO A 70 -13.05 11.35 -3.37
C PRO A 70 -13.46 9.94 -2.90
N ASN A 71 -13.08 8.91 -3.65
CA ASN A 71 -13.40 7.51 -3.39
C ASN A 71 -12.24 6.74 -2.76
N PHE A 72 -11.22 7.44 -2.22
CA PHE A 72 -10.07 6.83 -1.56
C PHE A 72 -10.45 5.77 -0.52
N LYS A 73 -11.49 6.02 0.28
CA LYS A 73 -11.95 5.07 1.29
C LYS A 73 -12.43 3.75 0.68
N ALA A 74 -13.14 3.81 -0.45
CA ALA A 74 -13.61 2.62 -1.15
C ALA A 74 -12.44 1.88 -1.81
N ALA A 75 -11.58 2.60 -2.52
CA ALA A 75 -10.36 2.07 -3.13
C ALA A 75 -9.45 1.35 -2.12
N ASN A 76 -9.19 1.99 -0.98
CA ASN A 76 -8.33 1.43 0.07
C ASN A 76 -8.98 0.21 0.76
N ASN A 77 -10.30 0.19 0.94
CA ASN A 77 -11.01 -0.96 1.51
C ASN A 77 -11.11 -2.15 0.54
N PHE A 78 -11.13 -1.88 -0.76
CA PHE A 78 -11.06 -2.90 -1.79
C PHE A 78 -9.70 -3.58 -1.80
N LEU A 79 -8.60 -2.84 -1.61
CA LEU A 79 -7.27 -3.43 -1.51
C LEU A 79 -7.14 -4.29 -0.25
N TRP A 80 -6.75 -5.54 -0.43
CA TRP A 80 -6.33 -6.39 0.67
C TRP A 80 -4.97 -5.90 1.21
N PRO A 81 -4.73 -5.90 2.53
CA PRO A 81 -3.43 -5.52 3.09
C PRO A 81 -2.27 -6.26 2.42
N PHE A 82 -1.31 -5.50 1.89
CA PHE A 82 -0.16 -6.05 1.17
C PHE A 82 0.67 -6.95 2.08
N LYS A 83 0.88 -8.21 1.65
CA LYS A 83 1.79 -9.12 2.32
C LYS A 83 3.18 -9.00 1.67
N LEU A 84 4.08 -8.28 2.35
CA LEU A 84 5.44 -8.03 1.88
C LEU A 84 6.44 -9.03 2.46
N THR A 85 7.57 -9.21 1.78
CA THR A 85 8.69 -10.02 2.30
C THR A 85 9.61 -9.19 3.18
N SER A 86 10.44 -9.84 4.01
CA SER A 86 11.47 -9.14 4.78
C SER A 86 12.42 -8.37 3.85
N PRO A 87 12.87 -7.16 4.23
CA PRO A 87 13.71 -6.34 3.37
C PRO A 87 15.07 -7.00 3.13
N ARG A 88 15.53 -6.97 1.88
CA ARG A 88 16.87 -7.43 1.51
C ARG A 88 17.94 -6.60 2.24
N GLY A 89 18.79 -7.28 3.01
CA GLY A 89 19.80 -6.65 3.88
C GLY A 89 19.36 -6.51 5.35
N GLY A 90 18.14 -6.94 5.68
CA GLY A 90 17.62 -6.92 7.05
C GLY A 90 17.07 -5.57 7.49
N LEU A 91 16.59 -5.53 8.72
CA LEU A 91 16.19 -4.30 9.42
C LEU A 91 17.24 -4.01 10.49
N GLY A 92 17.55 -2.73 10.71
CA GLY A 92 18.34 -2.28 11.86
C GLY A 92 17.60 -2.51 13.19
N LYS A 93 17.93 -1.71 14.20
CA LYS A 93 17.28 -1.77 15.53
C LYS A 93 15.77 -1.49 15.39
N LYS A 94 14.96 -2.54 15.43
CA LYS A 94 13.51 -2.48 15.16
C LYS A 94 12.73 -1.61 16.13
N LEU A 95 13.13 -1.62 17.41
CA LEU A 95 12.42 -0.91 18.47
C LEU A 95 12.76 0.58 18.54
N ASN A 96 13.91 0.98 17.99
CA ASN A 96 14.36 2.37 18.00
C ASN A 96 13.74 3.14 16.84
N ALA A 97 13.44 4.42 17.10
CA ALA A 97 12.90 5.33 16.09
C ALA A 97 13.92 5.56 14.96
N PHE A 98 13.42 5.86 13.77
CA PHE A 98 14.24 6.08 12.59
C PHE A 98 15.20 7.28 12.76
N CYS A 99 14.77 8.34 13.47
CA CYS A 99 15.61 9.49 13.80
C CYS A 99 16.82 9.13 14.69
N GLU A 100 16.74 8.03 15.45
CA GLU A 100 17.82 7.50 16.30
C GLU A 100 18.69 6.46 15.55
N GLY A 101 18.51 6.32 14.24
CA GLY A 101 19.17 5.27 13.44
C GLY A 101 18.53 3.89 13.59
N GLY A 102 17.31 3.83 14.12
CA GLY A 102 16.50 2.62 14.19
C GLY A 102 15.69 2.35 12.92
N ALA A 103 14.57 1.64 13.07
CA ALA A 103 13.76 1.22 11.94
C ALA A 103 12.27 1.58 12.05
N SER A 104 11.77 1.98 13.22
CA SER A 104 10.37 2.33 13.44
C SER A 104 10.09 3.81 13.17
N GLY A 105 8.82 4.17 12.99
CA GLY A 105 8.38 5.55 12.82
C GLY A 105 8.40 6.10 11.39
N ASN A 106 8.28 7.42 11.30
CA ASN A 106 8.21 8.14 10.02
C ASN A 106 9.58 8.18 9.34
N ARG A 107 9.64 7.69 8.10
CA ARG A 107 10.82 7.72 7.23
C ARG A 107 10.68 8.71 6.07
N GLU A 108 9.59 9.48 6.03
CA GLU A 108 9.29 10.42 4.96
C GLU A 108 9.45 9.75 3.58
N GLU A 109 10.19 10.38 2.65
CA GLU A 109 10.47 9.86 1.30
C GLU A 109 11.38 8.62 1.28
N LEU A 110 12.12 8.33 2.36
CA LEU A 110 13.03 7.19 2.43
C LEU A 110 12.28 5.85 2.56
N ILE A 111 10.96 5.88 2.82
CA ILE A 111 10.12 4.68 2.81
C ILE A 111 10.16 3.96 1.47
N ASN A 112 10.31 4.69 0.36
CA ASN A 112 10.36 4.15 -0.99
C ASN A 112 11.51 3.17 -1.18
N ARG A 113 12.67 3.44 -0.55
CA ARG A 113 13.82 2.53 -0.55
C ARG A 113 13.51 1.23 0.18
N LEU A 114 12.82 1.32 1.33
CA LEU A 114 12.42 0.16 2.12
C LEU A 114 11.41 -0.69 1.35
N ILE A 115 10.38 -0.07 0.78
CA ILE A 115 9.37 -0.76 -0.04
C ILE A 115 10.05 -1.55 -1.15
N LYS A 116 10.98 -0.92 -1.89
CA LYS A 116 11.74 -1.58 -2.97
C LYS A 116 12.55 -2.80 -2.49
N GLN A 117 13.02 -2.80 -1.25
CA GLN A 117 13.75 -3.94 -0.67
C GLN A 117 12.82 -5.10 -0.25
N MET A 118 11.52 -4.82 -0.05
CA MET A 118 10.50 -5.77 0.40
C MET A 118 9.58 -6.27 -0.72
N LEU A 119 9.64 -5.64 -1.89
CA LEU A 119 8.95 -6.03 -3.13
C LEU A 119 9.66 -7.20 -3.80
#